data_AF-A0A9J7LRR4-F1
#
_entry.id   AF-A0A9J7LRR4-F1
#
_cell.length_a   1.000
_cell.length_b   1.000
_cell.length_c   1.000
_cell.angle_alpha   90.00
_cell.angle_beta   90.00
_cell.angle_gamma   90.00
#
_symmetry.space_group_name_H-M   'P 1'
#
loop_
_entity.id
_entity.type
_entity.pdbx_description
1 polymer ?
#
loop_
_entity_poly.entity_id
_entity_poly.type
_entity_poly.pdbx_seq_one_letter_code
_entity_poly.pdbx_strand_id
1 'polypeptide(L)'
;MAQMTAVYMLAVFCGVFHSAAAVPVTTVAPAVRSQQTVTEALTASLQKTELVLERTTTALGTINTVHFSGTASYPDLSVTTLPSSEDIIKAEDIETSAMEDSEVFQTLKSQLHIFERHLEAVKLDQLALEAADNTGEVEAVRRQVEEVHDKTKELQTSLAVTANALGHPLDNTNEHVDPGTATSEFYMTLRAYLTFRDYEIFLSHLSSVFAELEERESIP
;
A
#
# COMPACT_ATOMS: atom_id res chain seq x y z
N MET A 1 33.94 -10.46 52.07
CA MET A 1 32.89 -9.65 51.42
C MET A 1 33.48 -9.01 50.18
N ALA A 2 32.65 -8.81 49.15
CA ALA A 2 32.92 -8.38 47.77
C ALA A 2 33.11 -9.51 46.74
N GLN A 3 31.98 -9.94 46.18
CA GLN A 3 31.83 -10.57 44.85
C GLN A 3 32.17 -9.53 43.76
N MET A 4 32.88 -9.95 42.72
CA MET A 4 32.77 -9.33 41.40
C MET A 4 32.71 -10.45 40.35
N THR A 5 31.48 -10.76 39.97
CA THR A 5 31.08 -11.68 38.92
C THR A 5 31.44 -11.06 37.57
N ALA A 6 32.42 -11.64 36.86
CA ALA A 6 32.69 -11.29 35.47
C ALA A 6 31.67 -12.02 34.58
N VAL A 7 30.79 -11.21 33.98
CA VAL A 7 29.75 -11.58 33.03
C VAL A 7 30.40 -11.95 31.70
N TYR A 8 30.34 -13.23 31.31
CA TYR A 8 30.43 -13.62 29.90
C TYR A 8 29.01 -13.89 29.42
N MET A 9 28.32 -12.83 29.00
CA MET A 9 27.08 -12.97 28.24
C MET A 9 27.43 -13.51 26.87
N LEU A 10 27.19 -14.81 26.70
CA LEU A 10 27.09 -15.46 25.41
C LEU A 10 25.83 -14.88 24.72
N ALA A 11 26.03 -13.96 23.78
CA ALA A 11 24.95 -13.51 22.90
C ALA A 11 24.64 -14.65 21.92
N VAL A 12 23.78 -15.56 22.36
CA VAL A 12 23.11 -16.52 21.50
C VAL A 12 22.18 -15.69 20.60
N PHE A 13 22.58 -15.51 19.34
CA PHE A 13 21.72 -15.02 18.27
C PHE A 13 20.66 -16.11 17.99
N CYS A 14 19.71 -16.28 18.91
CA CYS A 14 18.48 -17.01 18.68
C CYS A 14 17.60 -16.18 17.75
N GLY A 15 17.13 -16.83 16.70
CA GLY A 15 16.58 -16.18 15.54
C GLY A 15 15.28 -15.44 15.77
N VAL A 16 15.01 -14.57 14.82
CA VAL A 16 13.64 -14.27 14.43
C VAL A 16 13.63 -14.32 12.90
N PHE A 17 13.50 -15.55 12.37
CA PHE A 17 12.81 -15.73 11.11
C PHE A 17 11.39 -15.24 11.35
N HIS A 18 11.16 -13.94 11.18
CA HIS A 18 9.83 -13.40 11.01
C HIS A 18 9.34 -13.94 9.67
N SER A 19 8.80 -15.15 9.69
CA SER A 19 7.88 -15.57 8.65
C SER A 19 6.76 -14.55 8.71
N ALA A 20 6.78 -13.57 7.80
CA ALA A 20 5.69 -12.65 7.61
C ALA A 20 4.47 -13.51 7.28
N ALA A 21 3.66 -13.81 8.30
CA ALA A 21 2.38 -14.42 8.08
C ALA A 21 1.63 -13.49 7.12
N ALA A 22 1.13 -14.05 6.01
CA ALA A 22 0.28 -13.31 5.10
C ALA A 22 -0.81 -12.66 5.94
N VAL A 23 -0.88 -11.32 5.92
CA VAL A 23 -1.96 -10.62 6.62
C VAL A 23 -3.23 -10.98 5.84
N PRO A 24 -4.17 -11.73 6.44
CA PRO A 24 -5.37 -12.13 5.73
C PRO A 24 -6.20 -10.88 5.42
N VAL A 25 -6.75 -10.79 4.20
CA VAL A 25 -7.77 -9.76 3.91
C VAL A 25 -8.97 -10.01 4.82
N THR A 26 -9.59 -8.93 5.27
CA THR A 26 -10.82 -8.97 6.06
C THR A 26 -11.90 -9.78 5.34
N THR A 27 -12.38 -10.84 5.96
CA THR A 27 -13.48 -11.65 5.42
C THR A 27 -14.79 -10.88 5.52
N VAL A 28 -15.49 -10.73 4.39
CA VAL A 28 -16.81 -10.09 4.35
C VAL A 28 -17.87 -11.17 4.06
N ALA A 29 -18.93 -11.21 4.86
CA ALA A 29 -20.05 -12.12 4.61
C ALA A 29 -20.75 -11.79 3.28
N PRO A 30 -21.30 -12.79 2.56
CA PRO A 30 -22.07 -12.54 1.35
C PRO A 30 -23.23 -11.58 1.62
N ALA A 31 -23.36 -10.52 0.83
CA ALA A 31 -24.46 -9.56 0.94
C ALA A 31 -25.70 -10.06 0.16
N VAL A 32 -26.89 -9.60 0.57
CA VAL A 32 -28.09 -9.76 -0.25
C VAL A 32 -27.97 -8.81 -1.44
N ARG A 33 -27.89 -9.37 -2.66
CA ARG A 33 -27.79 -8.55 -3.87
C ARG A 33 -29.09 -7.79 -4.12
N SER A 34 -29.04 -6.48 -3.98
CA SER A 34 -30.06 -5.54 -4.45
C SER A 34 -29.35 -4.41 -5.21
N GLN A 35 -30.02 -3.81 -6.19
CA GLN A 35 -29.43 -2.70 -6.96
C GLN A 35 -29.00 -1.55 -6.05
N GLN A 36 -29.83 -1.20 -5.05
CA GLN A 36 -29.49 -0.19 -4.05
C GLN A 36 -28.21 -0.55 -3.27
N THR A 37 -28.07 -1.81 -2.82
CA THR A 37 -26.87 -2.27 -2.10
C THR A 37 -25.61 -2.24 -2.98
N VAL A 38 -25.75 -2.51 -4.28
CA VAL A 38 -24.64 -2.44 -5.25
C VAL A 38 -24.18 -0.99 -5.43
N THR A 39 -25.11 -0.08 -5.71
CA THR A 39 -24.78 1.36 -5.89
C THR A 39 -24.15 1.93 -4.61
N GLU A 40 -24.73 1.67 -3.44
CA GLU A 40 -24.16 2.14 -2.16
C GLU A 40 -22.72 1.64 -1.92
N ALA A 41 -22.44 0.37 -2.25
CA ALA A 41 -21.10 -0.19 -2.12
C ALA A 41 -20.10 0.39 -3.13
N LEU A 42 -20.55 0.70 -4.35
CA LEU A 42 -19.71 1.34 -5.38
C LEU A 42 -19.38 2.79 -5.01
N THR A 43 -20.39 3.59 -4.64
CA THR A 43 -20.19 4.98 -4.20
C THR A 43 -19.25 5.06 -2.99
N ALA A 44 -19.41 4.16 -2.01
CA ALA A 44 -18.54 4.12 -0.83
C ALA A 44 -17.08 3.77 -1.19
N SER A 45 -16.86 2.83 -2.11
CA SER A 45 -15.53 2.46 -2.59
C SER A 45 -14.88 3.56 -3.43
N LEU A 46 -15.66 4.27 -4.26
CA LEU A 46 -15.19 5.44 -5.00
C LEU A 46 -14.73 6.54 -4.04
N GLN A 47 -15.58 6.97 -3.12
CA GLN A 47 -15.25 8.00 -2.12
C GLN A 47 -14.01 7.63 -1.29
N LYS A 48 -13.88 6.35 -0.91
CA LYS A 48 -12.71 5.88 -0.17
C LYS A 48 -11.45 5.90 -1.02
N THR A 49 -11.55 5.53 -2.30
CA THR A 49 -10.42 5.58 -3.24
C THR A 49 -9.95 7.02 -3.43
N GLU A 50 -10.86 7.96 -3.66
CA GLU A 50 -10.55 9.39 -3.79
C GLU A 50 -9.87 9.95 -2.54
N LEU A 51 -10.35 9.58 -1.35
CA LEU A 51 -9.72 9.98 -0.09
C LEU A 51 -8.29 9.42 0.03
N VAL A 52 -8.08 8.14 -0.28
CA VAL A 52 -6.75 7.52 -0.24
C VAL A 52 -5.83 8.18 -1.27
N LEU A 53 -6.34 8.52 -2.45
CA LEU A 53 -5.62 9.25 -3.50
C LEU A 53 -5.15 10.62 -3.00
N GLU A 54 -6.05 11.45 -2.45
CA GLU A 54 -5.71 12.77 -1.90
C GLU A 54 -4.58 12.68 -0.85
N ARG A 55 -4.67 11.69 0.05
CA ARG A 55 -3.67 11.46 1.09
C ARG A 55 -2.34 11.00 0.51
N THR A 56 -2.38 10.14 -0.50
CA THR A 56 -1.19 9.65 -1.21
C THR A 56 -0.48 10.78 -1.95
N THR A 57 -1.20 11.63 -2.68
CA THR A 57 -0.66 12.82 -3.34
C THR A 57 -0.01 13.79 -2.34
N THR A 58 -0.67 14.02 -1.20
CA THR A 58 -0.13 14.88 -0.13
C THR A 58 1.15 14.30 0.47
N ALA A 59 1.17 13.00 0.73
CA ALA A 59 2.33 12.28 1.24
C ALA A 59 3.50 12.30 0.26
N LEU A 60 3.24 12.07 -1.03
CA LEU A 60 4.24 12.16 -2.09
C LEU A 60 4.90 13.55 -2.15
N GLY A 61 4.10 14.61 -2.07
CA GLY A 61 4.60 15.99 -2.00
C GLY A 61 5.48 16.25 -0.79
N THR A 62 5.10 15.73 0.38
CA THR A 62 5.88 15.86 1.62
C THR A 62 7.18 15.06 1.55
N ILE A 63 7.14 13.80 1.08
CA ILE A 63 8.31 12.95 0.84
C ILE A 63 9.31 13.68 -0.06
N ASN A 64 8.84 14.25 -1.18
CA ASN A 64 9.69 14.98 -2.10
C ASN A 64 10.34 16.22 -1.45
N THR A 65 9.56 16.96 -0.67
CA THR A 65 10.05 18.17 0.01
C THR A 65 11.10 17.84 1.08
N VAL A 66 10.84 16.83 1.91
CA VAL A 66 11.72 16.48 3.03
C VAL A 66 12.98 15.76 2.57
N HIS A 67 12.85 14.77 1.69
CA HIS A 67 13.96 13.87 1.35
C HIS A 67 14.77 14.29 0.13
N PHE A 68 14.21 15.13 -0.75
CA PHE A 68 14.83 15.44 -2.05
C PHE A 68 14.99 16.94 -2.33
N SER A 69 14.50 17.84 -1.48
CA SER A 69 14.69 19.28 -1.68
C SER A 69 16.18 19.66 -1.69
N GLY A 70 16.57 20.54 -2.62
CA GLY A 70 17.96 20.99 -2.77
C GLY A 70 18.90 20.04 -3.53
N THR A 71 18.43 18.86 -3.94
CA THR A 71 19.14 18.01 -4.90
C THR A 71 18.83 18.46 -6.33
N ALA A 72 19.84 18.57 -7.20
CA ALA A 72 19.66 18.96 -8.61
C ALA A 72 18.95 17.87 -9.45
N SER A 73 18.56 16.77 -8.82
CA SER A 73 18.04 15.58 -9.44
C SER A 73 16.93 15.07 -8.54
N TYR A 74 15.69 15.42 -8.89
CA TYR A 74 14.58 14.47 -8.69
C TYR A 74 15.11 13.09 -9.11
N PRO A 75 14.81 11.97 -8.41
CA PRO A 75 15.00 10.68 -9.05
C PRO A 75 14.24 10.76 -10.37
N ASP A 76 15.01 10.87 -11.47
CA ASP A 76 14.48 11.08 -12.81
C ASP A 76 13.37 10.04 -13.03
N LEU A 77 12.32 10.38 -13.76
CA LEU A 77 11.28 9.43 -14.16
C LEU A 77 11.88 8.18 -14.86
N SER A 78 13.14 8.24 -15.31
CA SER A 78 13.94 7.09 -15.78
C SER A 78 14.44 6.12 -14.69
N VAL A 79 14.46 6.54 -13.41
CA VAL A 79 14.62 5.66 -12.23
C VAL A 79 13.32 4.92 -12.06
N THR A 80 13.26 3.80 -12.75
CA THR A 80 12.05 2.99 -12.86
C THR A 80 11.86 2.11 -11.63
N THR A 81 12.91 1.72 -10.90
CA THR A 81 12.80 0.63 -9.93
C THR A 81 13.87 0.65 -8.82
N LEU A 82 13.46 0.19 -7.61
CA LEU A 82 14.37 -0.40 -6.62
C LEU A 82 14.99 -1.68 -7.20
N PRO A 83 16.16 -2.13 -6.72
CA PRO A 83 16.91 -3.23 -7.36
C PRO A 83 16.24 -4.62 -7.41
N SER A 84 15.05 -4.83 -6.85
CA SER A 84 14.22 -6.03 -7.12
C SER A 84 13.14 -5.69 -8.16
N SER A 85 13.47 -5.90 -9.43
CA SER A 85 12.60 -5.68 -10.58
C SER A 85 11.44 -6.69 -10.70
N GLU A 86 11.33 -7.66 -9.80
CA GLU A 86 10.35 -8.76 -9.89
C GLU A 86 9.03 -8.47 -9.17
N ASP A 87 8.96 -7.43 -8.31
CA ASP A 87 7.80 -7.19 -7.43
C ASP A 87 7.10 -5.84 -7.66
N ILE A 88 7.42 -5.13 -8.76
CA ILE A 88 6.91 -3.76 -8.98
C ILE A 88 5.68 -3.75 -9.89
N ILE A 89 4.61 -3.21 -9.34
CA ILE A 89 3.32 -2.93 -9.94
C ILE A 89 3.46 -1.83 -10.99
N LYS A 90 3.18 -2.12 -12.26
CA LYS A 90 2.95 -1.07 -13.25
C LYS A 90 1.46 -0.81 -13.37
N ALA A 91 1.05 0.45 -13.27
CA ALA A 91 -0.34 0.85 -13.50
C ALA A 91 -0.82 0.57 -14.95
N GLU A 92 0.13 0.46 -15.89
CA GLU A 92 -0.08 0.06 -17.28
C GLU A 92 -0.39 -1.43 -17.48
N ASP A 93 -0.25 -2.27 -16.44
CA ASP A 93 -0.58 -3.71 -16.50
C ASP A 93 -2.07 -4.01 -16.19
N ILE A 94 -2.88 -3.00 -15.86
CA ILE A 94 -4.31 -3.17 -15.53
C ILE A 94 -5.18 -2.72 -16.70
N GLU A 95 -5.15 -3.47 -17.81
CA GLU A 95 -6.09 -3.30 -18.91
C GLU A 95 -7.43 -3.99 -18.55
N THR A 96 -8.26 -3.32 -17.75
CA THR A 96 -9.56 -3.86 -17.27
C THR A 96 -10.63 -3.95 -18.36
N SER A 97 -10.47 -3.25 -19.49
CA SER A 97 -11.49 -3.11 -20.53
C SER A 97 -11.86 -4.42 -21.24
N ALA A 98 -10.98 -5.43 -21.17
CA ALA A 98 -11.19 -6.75 -21.76
C ALA A 98 -11.44 -7.86 -20.71
N MET A 99 -11.40 -7.54 -19.42
CA MET A 99 -11.52 -8.50 -18.31
C MET A 99 -12.98 -8.71 -17.89
N GLU A 100 -13.29 -9.89 -17.36
CA GLU A 100 -14.56 -10.10 -16.64
C GLU A 100 -14.50 -9.41 -15.26
N ASP A 101 -15.64 -8.94 -14.74
CA ASP A 101 -15.69 -8.24 -13.44
C ASP A 101 -14.99 -9.01 -12.30
N SER A 102 -15.15 -10.34 -12.26
CA SER A 102 -14.49 -11.18 -11.24
C SER A 102 -12.97 -11.18 -11.34
N GLU A 103 -12.43 -11.10 -12.55
CA GLU A 103 -11.00 -11.00 -12.84
C GLU A 103 -10.47 -9.61 -12.50
N VAL A 104 -11.26 -8.57 -12.79
CA VAL A 104 -10.97 -7.19 -12.38
C VAL A 104 -10.84 -7.12 -10.86
N PHE A 105 -11.82 -7.62 -10.09
CA PHE A 105 -11.77 -7.55 -8.62
C PHE A 105 -10.61 -8.33 -8.02
N GLN A 106 -10.27 -9.50 -8.57
CA GLN A 106 -9.11 -10.28 -8.11
C GLN A 106 -7.78 -9.55 -8.42
N THR A 107 -7.66 -8.97 -9.61
CA THR A 107 -6.49 -8.17 -9.99
C THR A 107 -6.33 -6.96 -9.06
N LEU A 108 -7.40 -6.19 -8.85
CA LEU A 108 -7.39 -5.03 -7.95
C LEU A 108 -7.05 -5.41 -6.50
N LYS A 109 -7.54 -6.55 -6.02
CA LYS A 109 -7.21 -7.07 -4.70
C LYS A 109 -5.72 -7.40 -4.59
N SER A 110 -5.17 -8.11 -5.56
CA SER A 110 -3.74 -8.46 -5.58
C SER A 110 -2.87 -7.20 -5.56
N GLN A 111 -3.17 -6.23 -6.43
CA GLN A 111 -2.42 -4.98 -6.52
C GLN A 111 -2.51 -4.14 -5.23
N LEU A 112 -3.71 -4.01 -4.64
CA LEU A 112 -3.87 -3.34 -3.35
C LEU A 112 -3.13 -4.04 -2.21
N HIS A 113 -3.02 -5.37 -2.26
CA HIS A 113 -2.24 -6.11 -1.28
C HIS A 113 -0.75 -5.83 -1.43
N ILE A 114 -0.21 -5.88 -2.65
CA ILE A 114 1.20 -5.58 -2.92
C ILE A 114 1.52 -4.16 -2.43
N PHE A 115 0.71 -3.14 -2.78
CA PHE A 115 0.93 -1.77 -2.28
C PHE A 115 0.88 -1.68 -0.75
N GLU A 116 -0.03 -2.40 -0.09
CA GLU A 116 -0.09 -2.43 1.38
C GLU A 116 1.20 -2.96 2.01
N ARG A 117 1.78 -4.02 1.43
CA ARG A 117 3.06 -4.58 1.89
C ARG A 117 4.21 -3.59 1.68
N HIS A 118 4.26 -2.92 0.53
CA HIS A 118 5.26 -1.89 0.26
C HIS A 118 5.11 -0.66 1.18
N LEU A 119 3.88 -0.21 1.45
CA LEU A 119 3.61 0.87 2.40
C LEU A 119 4.05 0.50 3.82
N GLU A 120 3.87 -0.76 4.24
CA GLU A 120 4.39 -1.23 5.51
C GLU A 120 5.93 -1.19 5.57
N ALA A 121 6.62 -1.57 4.48
CA ALA A 121 8.07 -1.45 4.39
C ALA A 121 8.53 0.02 4.44
N VAL A 122 7.84 0.92 3.73
CA VAL A 122 8.12 2.37 3.78
C VAL A 122 7.91 2.91 5.20
N LYS A 123 6.85 2.50 5.90
CA LYS A 123 6.60 2.90 7.29
C LYS A 123 7.77 2.52 8.20
N LEU A 124 8.29 1.30 8.07
CA LEU A 124 9.45 0.84 8.84
C LEU A 124 10.73 1.62 8.50
N ASP A 125 10.92 1.95 7.22
CA ASP A 125 12.02 2.81 6.78
C ASP A 125 11.95 4.22 7.39
N GLN A 126 10.78 4.86 7.33
CA GLN A 126 10.61 6.21 7.88
C GLN A 126 10.81 6.21 9.40
N LEU A 127 10.40 5.15 10.10
CA LEU A 127 10.70 5.00 11.53
C LEU A 127 12.20 4.88 11.80
N ALA A 128 12.95 4.17 10.93
CA ALA A 128 14.41 4.07 11.06
C ALA A 128 15.10 5.41 10.76
N LEU A 129 14.64 6.14 9.75
CA LEU A 129 15.14 7.47 9.39
C LEU A 129 14.84 8.50 10.49
N GLU A 130 13.66 8.45 11.10
CA GLU A 130 13.26 9.34 12.20
C GLU A 130 14.21 9.23 13.39
N ALA A 131 14.72 8.03 13.69
CA ALA A 131 15.66 7.82 14.79
C ALA A 131 17.01 8.57 14.59
N ALA A 132 17.34 8.93 13.36
CA ALA A 132 18.52 9.73 13.02
C ALA A 132 18.20 11.23 12.77
N ASP A 133 16.91 11.58 12.69
CA ASP A 133 16.45 12.94 12.41
C ASP A 133 16.37 13.80 13.67
N ASN A 134 16.82 15.05 13.57
CA ASN A 134 16.72 16.06 14.64
C ASN A 134 15.86 17.27 14.24
N THR A 135 15.30 17.31 13.02
CA THR A 135 14.46 18.41 12.54
C THR A 135 12.97 18.14 12.78
N GLY A 136 12.56 16.87 12.90
CA GLY A 136 11.17 16.45 13.07
C GLY A 136 10.39 16.39 11.75
N GLU A 137 11.06 16.66 10.63
CA GLU A 137 10.46 16.61 9.30
C GLU A 137 10.19 15.17 8.85
N VAL A 138 11.03 14.22 9.27
CA VAL A 138 10.84 12.79 8.97
C VAL A 138 9.67 12.21 9.76
N GLU A 139 9.40 12.69 10.98
CA GLU A 139 8.21 12.29 11.76
C GLU A 139 6.92 12.64 11.00
N ALA A 140 6.86 13.84 10.40
CA ALA A 140 5.72 14.27 9.61
C ALA A 140 5.48 13.36 8.39
N VAL A 141 6.56 12.96 7.70
CA VAL A 141 6.49 11.97 6.61
C VAL A 141 5.98 10.62 7.13
N ARG A 142 6.55 10.09 8.21
CA ARG A 142 6.14 8.80 8.80
C ARG A 142 4.64 8.77 9.12
N ARG A 143 4.12 9.83 9.75
CA ARG A 143 2.69 9.91 10.13
C ARG A 143 1.77 9.89 8.90
N GLN A 144 2.15 10.55 7.82
CA GLN A 144 1.38 10.50 6.57
C GLN A 144 1.46 9.13 5.90
N VAL A 145 2.62 8.47 5.96
CA VAL A 145 2.77 7.08 5.47
C VAL A 145 1.88 6.12 6.26
N GLU A 146 1.82 6.25 7.58
CA GLU A 146 0.94 5.45 8.45
C GLU A 146 -0.54 5.68 8.13
N GLU A 147 -0.95 6.94 7.95
CA GLU A 147 -2.32 7.27 7.57
C GLU A 147 -2.69 6.61 6.24
N VAL A 148 -1.82 6.69 5.23
CA VAL A 148 -2.07 6.06 3.92
C VAL A 148 -2.09 4.54 4.05
N HIS A 149 -1.18 3.92 4.81
CA HIS A 149 -1.17 2.47 5.06
C HIS A 149 -2.48 1.98 5.68
N ASP A 150 -2.97 2.65 6.71
CA ASP A 150 -4.23 2.28 7.38
C ASP A 150 -5.43 2.47 6.44
N LYS A 151 -5.44 3.54 5.65
CA LYS A 151 -6.50 3.79 4.66
C LYS A 151 -6.47 2.79 3.50
N THR A 152 -5.31 2.28 3.10
CA THR A 152 -5.20 1.18 2.13
C THR A 152 -5.85 -0.10 2.65
N LYS A 153 -5.68 -0.45 3.94
CA LYS A 153 -6.36 -1.62 4.54
C LYS A 153 -7.88 -1.46 4.57
N GLU A 154 -8.33 -0.25 4.88
CA GLU A 154 -9.75 0.07 4.79
C GLU A 154 -10.29 -0.03 3.35
N LEU A 155 -9.49 0.38 2.35
CA LEU A 155 -9.84 0.29 0.94
C LEU A 155 -9.91 -1.18 0.45
N GLN A 156 -9.00 -2.05 0.90
CA GLN A 156 -9.10 -3.50 0.64
C GLN A 156 -10.41 -4.09 1.17
N THR A 157 -10.83 -3.66 2.36
CA THR A 157 -12.12 -4.09 2.93
C THR A 157 -13.29 -3.57 2.07
N SER A 158 -13.21 -2.31 1.61
CA SER A 158 -14.21 -1.71 0.72
C SER A 158 -14.33 -2.46 -0.60
N LEU A 159 -13.20 -2.81 -1.23
CA LEU A 159 -13.15 -3.62 -2.44
C LEU A 159 -13.84 -4.97 -2.23
N ALA A 160 -13.56 -5.66 -1.12
CA ALA A 160 -14.19 -6.95 -0.81
C ALA A 160 -15.72 -6.82 -0.60
N VAL A 161 -16.18 -5.74 0.05
CA VAL A 161 -17.62 -5.46 0.19
C VAL A 161 -18.27 -5.22 -1.17
N THR A 162 -17.64 -4.41 -2.03
CA THR A 162 -18.15 -4.11 -3.38
C THR A 162 -18.19 -5.37 -4.25
N ALA A 163 -17.12 -6.15 -4.26
CA ALA A 163 -17.06 -7.40 -5.01
C ALA A 163 -18.15 -8.39 -4.54
N ASN A 164 -18.36 -8.52 -3.23
CA ASN A 164 -19.47 -9.31 -2.66
C ASN A 164 -20.85 -8.80 -3.10
N ALA A 165 -21.08 -7.49 -3.09
CA ALA A 165 -22.37 -6.90 -3.51
C ALA A 165 -22.67 -7.19 -4.99
N LEU A 166 -21.63 -7.20 -5.82
CA LEU A 166 -21.70 -7.57 -7.24
C LEU A 166 -21.71 -9.08 -7.50
N GLY A 167 -21.67 -9.91 -6.46
CA GLY A 167 -21.74 -11.37 -6.60
C GLY A 167 -20.41 -12.03 -7.00
N HIS A 168 -19.29 -11.33 -6.81
CA HIS A 168 -17.92 -11.79 -7.08
C HIS A 168 -17.13 -11.89 -5.77
N PRO A 169 -17.47 -12.82 -4.86
CA PRO A 169 -16.79 -12.91 -3.58
C PRO A 169 -15.30 -13.19 -3.78
N LEU A 170 -14.47 -12.34 -3.20
CA LEU A 170 -13.02 -12.51 -3.17
C LEU A 170 -12.65 -13.57 -2.14
N ASP A 171 -11.72 -14.45 -2.50
CA ASP A 171 -11.14 -15.36 -1.51
C ASP A 171 -10.27 -14.59 -0.50
N ASN A 172 -9.95 -15.22 0.63
CA ASN A 172 -9.10 -14.64 1.68
C ASN A 172 -7.61 -14.89 1.44
N THR A 173 -7.21 -15.39 0.27
CA THR A 173 -5.82 -15.71 -0.01
C THR A 173 -5.12 -14.50 -0.60
N ASN A 174 -3.95 -14.20 -0.06
CA ASN A 174 -3.04 -13.21 -0.61
C ASN A 174 -1.73 -13.94 -0.95
N GLU A 175 -1.15 -13.57 -2.08
CA GLU A 175 0.20 -14.01 -2.41
C GLU A 175 1.19 -13.43 -1.41
N HIS A 176 2.28 -14.16 -1.17
CA HIS A 176 3.35 -13.64 -0.33
C HIS A 176 4.10 -12.56 -1.11
N VAL A 177 4.19 -11.36 -0.53
CA VAL A 177 4.96 -10.24 -1.08
C VAL A 177 6.02 -9.85 -0.05
N ASP A 178 7.28 -9.87 -0.48
CA ASP A 178 8.42 -9.41 0.31
C ASP A 178 9.05 -8.18 -0.38
N PRO A 179 8.75 -6.96 0.08
CA PRO A 179 9.36 -5.73 -0.44
C PRO A 179 10.88 -5.62 -0.21
N GLY A 180 11.48 -6.58 0.51
CA GLY A 180 12.87 -6.60 0.89
C GLY A 180 13.24 -5.51 1.92
N THR A 181 14.52 -5.45 2.27
CA THR A 181 15.09 -4.42 3.15
C THR A 181 15.97 -3.46 2.36
N ALA A 182 15.69 -2.16 2.47
CA ALA A 182 16.57 -1.12 1.95
C ALA A 182 17.88 -1.11 2.74
N THR A 183 19.01 -0.99 2.05
CA THR A 183 20.36 -1.14 2.62
C THR A 183 21.01 0.20 2.99
N SER A 184 20.40 1.32 2.63
CA SER A 184 20.88 2.68 2.91
C SER A 184 19.74 3.68 3.02
N GLU A 185 19.99 4.82 3.66
CA GLU A 185 19.02 5.93 3.77
C GLU A 185 18.54 6.39 2.39
N PHE A 186 19.43 6.47 1.40
CA PHE A 186 19.06 6.79 0.02
C PHE A 186 18.06 5.80 -0.57
N TYR A 187 18.25 4.49 -0.35
CA TYR A 187 17.30 3.49 -0.85
C TYR A 187 15.98 3.51 -0.08
N MET A 188 16.00 3.84 1.20
CA MET A 188 14.79 4.03 2.02
C MET A 188 13.93 5.19 1.50
N THR A 189 14.55 6.36 1.25
CA THR A 189 13.84 7.53 0.73
C THR A 189 13.40 7.34 -0.72
N LEU A 190 14.22 6.68 -1.55
CA LEU A 190 13.85 6.31 -2.92
C LEU A 190 12.66 5.34 -2.95
N ARG A 191 12.63 4.35 -2.06
CA ARG A 191 11.50 3.42 -1.92
C ARG A 191 10.22 4.16 -1.57
N ALA A 192 10.27 5.05 -0.57
CA ALA A 192 9.12 5.88 -0.20
C ALA A 192 8.59 6.66 -1.41
N TYR A 193 9.48 7.31 -2.15
CA TYR A 193 9.12 8.07 -3.34
C TYR A 193 8.46 7.21 -4.43
N LEU A 194 9.11 6.11 -4.83
CA LEU A 194 8.61 5.25 -5.91
C LEU A 194 7.28 4.58 -5.54
N THR A 195 7.15 4.05 -4.32
CA THR A 195 5.90 3.43 -3.85
C THR A 195 4.75 4.43 -3.89
N PHE A 196 4.94 5.66 -3.42
CA PHE A 196 3.86 6.66 -3.41
C PHE A 196 3.52 7.19 -4.81
N ARG A 197 4.51 7.37 -5.68
CA ARG A 197 4.29 7.73 -7.10
C ARG A 197 3.45 6.67 -7.80
N ASP A 198 3.83 5.41 -7.70
CA ASP A 198 3.16 4.33 -8.41
C ASP A 198 1.77 4.05 -7.81
N TYR A 199 1.62 4.23 -6.48
CA TYR A 199 0.33 4.09 -5.82
C TYR A 199 -0.66 5.19 -6.20
N GLU A 200 -0.22 6.44 -6.37
CA GLU A 200 -1.06 7.53 -6.87
C GLU A 200 -1.65 7.21 -8.25
N ILE A 201 -0.84 6.67 -9.16
CA ILE A 201 -1.30 6.29 -10.51
C ILE A 201 -2.31 5.14 -10.40
N PHE A 202 -2.01 4.11 -9.61
CA PHE A 202 -2.93 2.99 -9.39
C PHE A 202 -4.28 3.45 -8.81
N LEU A 203 -4.27 4.30 -7.79
CA LEU A 203 -5.49 4.82 -7.16
C LEU A 203 -6.33 5.66 -8.13
N SER A 204 -5.67 6.41 -9.02
CA SER A 204 -6.36 7.15 -10.09
C SER A 204 -7.09 6.19 -11.03
N HIS A 205 -6.44 5.09 -11.44
CA HIS A 205 -7.08 4.05 -12.26
C HIS A 205 -8.22 3.34 -11.51
N LEU A 206 -8.01 2.99 -10.24
CA LEU A 206 -9.03 2.36 -9.40
C LEU A 206 -10.28 3.24 -9.27
N SER A 207 -10.09 4.57 -9.15
CA SER A 207 -11.18 5.53 -9.12
C SER A 207 -11.99 5.51 -10.42
N SER A 208 -11.32 5.44 -11.57
CA SER A 208 -11.99 5.32 -12.88
C SER A 208 -12.79 4.01 -12.99
N VAL A 209 -12.21 2.89 -12.57
CA VAL A 209 -12.91 1.58 -12.59
C VAL A 209 -14.18 1.61 -11.75
N PHE A 210 -14.13 2.16 -10.53
CA PHE A 210 -15.33 2.27 -9.70
C PHE A 210 -16.39 3.21 -10.28
N ALA A 211 -15.98 4.32 -10.88
CA ALA A 211 -16.90 5.24 -11.55
C ALA A 211 -17.60 4.58 -12.75
N GLU A 212 -16.87 3.82 -13.58
CA GLU A 212 -17.44 3.07 -14.70
C GLU A 212 -18.43 1.99 -14.24
N LEU A 213 -18.09 1.26 -13.17
CA LEU A 213 -18.98 0.26 -12.58
C LEU A 213 -20.24 0.91 -11.96
N GLU A 214 -20.09 2.05 -11.28
CA GLU A 214 -21.22 2.81 -10.72
C GLU A 214 -22.17 3.28 -11.82
N GLU A 215 -21.64 3.83 -12.92
CA GLU A 215 -22.43 4.26 -14.07
C GLU A 215 -23.21 3.08 -14.67
N ARG A 216 -22.56 1.93 -14.85
CA ARG A 216 -23.18 0.73 -15.42
C ARG A 216 -24.34 0.18 -14.57
N GLU A 217 -24.18 0.13 -13.25
CA GLU A 217 -25.19 -0.44 -12.34
C GLU A 217 -26.31 0.55 -11.99
N SER A 218 -26.11 1.85 -12.26
CA SER A 218 -27.11 2.91 -12.04
C SER A 218 -28.18 3.00 -13.14
N ILE A 219 -27.99 2.31 -14.27
CA ILE A 219 -28.97 2.26 -15.37
C ILE A 219 -29.95 1.10 -15.11
N PRO A 220 -31.27 1.35 -15.09
CA PRO A 220 -32.29 0.34 -14.78
C PRO A 220 -32.53 -0.70 -15.90
#